data_AF-A0A9P1FH28-F1
#
_entry.id   AF-A0A9P1FH28-F1
#
_cell.length_a   1.000
_cell.length_b   1.000
_cell.length_c   1.000
_cell.angle_alpha   90.00
_cell.angle_beta   90.00
_cell.angle_gamma   90.00
#
_symmetry.space_group_name_H-M   'P 1'
#
loop_
_entity.id
_entity.type
_entity.pdbx_description
1 polymer ?
#
loop_
_entity_poly.entity_id
_entity_poly.type
_entity_poly.pdbx_seq_one_letter_code
_entity_poly.pdbx_strand_id
1 'polypeptide(L)'
;VGYYTQVLGLGTWPSDVRFTGHHGIFGPSEEDNNNFNTFWKAAENLANQPTSGRSIWSVSQAAPLRRVQVSGHSAAIDQQRCPFQRQWRIYRRRPGRWDFGFSAAAAVADPKLQGADVNGTRYFQSTPRAVNFVYLGTTGSPKSSGNCTDSGRNPVSPVQVEKPYMSINADGKYYLHIPQPIFSGHGVSWEARDDHNDHNDHTQRVSFEKVFVASNETKLAVINAKLAAGKHVILTPGIYHLSAPIRIGWNETVQQQVLLGLGMATLIPTAGTAAVEIGPALGVRVAGVMLQAGQNHSKNLLWWSQGGDPKNPGLLSDVFARVGGPDTSKVSAEVMIAVSGSHVVMDNVWAWRADCCQNGCGTCAVRYCDHGVVVNGDHVTSYGLFSEHCQKDLLVWNGEHGRSVFFQSEMNSFAREPWDDTPNYGENGVSGYRVNAQHHVGMGIGVYAYFLQPGNVVAAGHWAES
;
A
#
# COMPACT_ATOMS: atom_id res chain seq x y z
N VAL A 1 16.05 -8.76 -1.36
CA VAL A 1 15.22 -7.77 -2.08
C VAL A 1 15.52 -6.41 -1.49
N GLY A 2 16.16 -5.55 -2.29
CA GLY A 2 16.54 -4.19 -1.87
C GLY A 2 15.50 -3.15 -2.30
N TYR A 3 15.88 -1.88 -2.18
CA TYR A 3 15.10 -0.74 -2.64
C TYR A 3 14.69 -0.83 -4.12
N TYR A 4 13.49 -0.32 -4.43
CA TYR A 4 12.90 -0.27 -5.77
C TYR A 4 12.91 -1.61 -6.52
N THR A 5 12.83 -2.71 -5.77
CA THR A 5 12.88 -4.06 -6.32
C THR A 5 11.56 -4.77 -6.07
N GLN A 6 10.95 -5.30 -7.12
CA GLN A 6 9.78 -6.18 -7.03
C GLN A 6 10.13 -7.56 -7.56
N VAL A 7 9.79 -8.60 -6.79
CA VAL A 7 9.89 -10.01 -7.20
C VAL A 7 8.49 -10.50 -7.58
N LEU A 8 8.33 -10.97 -8.82
CA LEU A 8 7.06 -11.46 -9.34
C LEU A 8 7.19 -12.93 -9.77
N GLY A 9 6.36 -13.80 -9.21
CA GLY A 9 6.11 -15.09 -9.82
C GLY A 9 5.14 -14.96 -10.99
N LEU A 10 5.46 -15.60 -12.12
CA LEU A 10 4.64 -15.62 -13.33
C LEU A 10 3.75 -16.88 -13.42
N GLY A 11 3.52 -17.54 -12.28
CA GLY A 11 2.58 -18.65 -12.16
C GLY A 11 1.12 -18.20 -12.29
N THR A 12 0.21 -19.14 -12.54
CA THR A 12 -1.22 -18.84 -12.34
C THR A 12 -1.54 -18.94 -10.84
N TRP A 13 -0.89 -19.87 -10.17
CA TRP A 13 -0.97 -20.06 -8.73
C TRP A 13 0.37 -19.71 -8.06
N PRO A 14 0.35 -19.23 -6.80
CA PRO A 14 1.58 -18.99 -6.05
C PRO A 14 2.50 -20.22 -6.00
N SER A 15 1.92 -21.42 -5.91
CA SER A 15 2.65 -22.70 -5.85
C SER A 15 3.47 -23.04 -7.09
N ASP A 16 3.21 -22.38 -8.23
CA ASP A 16 3.89 -22.62 -9.50
C ASP A 16 5.31 -22.04 -9.51
N VAL A 17 5.57 -21.02 -8.68
CA VAL A 17 6.90 -20.39 -8.55
C VAL A 17 7.39 -20.54 -7.12
N ARG A 18 8.46 -21.32 -6.92
CA ARG A 18 8.94 -21.70 -5.59
C ARG A 18 10.31 -21.11 -5.29
N PHE A 19 10.43 -20.45 -4.13
CA PHE A 19 11.69 -19.96 -3.59
C PHE A 19 12.18 -20.89 -2.49
N THR A 20 13.25 -21.65 -2.76
CA THR A 20 13.80 -22.70 -1.87
C THR A 20 15.18 -22.37 -1.29
N GLY A 21 15.61 -21.10 -1.37
CA GLY A 21 16.86 -20.65 -0.77
C GLY A 21 16.85 -20.77 0.76
N HIS A 22 18.02 -20.55 1.41
CA HIS A 22 18.15 -20.62 2.88
C HIS A 22 17.06 -19.81 3.61
N HIS A 23 16.80 -18.58 3.17
CA HIS A 23 15.74 -17.70 3.67
C HIS A 23 14.51 -17.64 2.76
N GLY A 24 14.47 -18.45 1.70
CA GLY A 24 13.48 -18.30 0.64
C GLY A 24 13.59 -16.91 0.00
N ILE A 25 12.47 -16.19 -0.12
CA ILE A 25 12.52 -14.76 -0.43
C ILE A 25 13.02 -13.96 0.78
N PHE A 26 14.09 -13.18 0.54
CA PHE A 26 14.84 -12.54 1.61
C PHE A 26 14.76 -11.01 1.50
N GLY A 27 14.09 -10.37 2.46
CA GLY A 27 14.02 -8.92 2.62
C GLY A 27 14.54 -8.50 3.99
N PRO A 28 15.87 -8.35 4.17
CA PRO A 28 16.43 -7.85 5.43
C PRO A 28 16.18 -6.34 5.58
N SER A 29 16.40 -5.83 6.80
CA SER A 29 16.55 -4.40 7.04
C SER A 29 17.74 -3.85 6.27
N GLU A 30 17.70 -2.55 5.97
CA GLU A 30 18.84 -1.85 5.38
C GLU A 30 20.01 -1.72 6.38
N GLU A 31 21.12 -1.09 5.93
CA GLU A 31 22.31 -0.87 6.75
C GLU A 31 21.97 -0.22 8.11
N ASP A 32 22.75 -0.54 9.15
CA ASP A 32 22.53 -0.21 10.58
C ASP A 32 21.43 -1.00 11.33
N ASN A 33 20.76 -1.95 10.67
CA ASN A 33 19.75 -2.85 11.29
C ASN A 33 18.54 -2.09 11.81
N ASN A 34 18.29 -0.95 11.18
CA ASN A 34 17.09 -0.19 11.37
C ASN A 34 16.10 -0.56 10.27
N ASN A 35 14.90 -1.02 10.63
CA ASN A 35 13.85 -1.32 9.67
C ASN A 35 12.93 -0.12 9.39
N PHE A 36 13.04 1.00 10.12
CA PHE A 36 12.23 2.21 9.94
C PHE A 36 12.42 2.89 8.59
N ASN A 37 13.47 2.56 7.85
CA ASN A 37 13.79 3.08 6.53
C ASN A 37 13.97 1.97 5.49
N THR A 38 13.22 0.88 5.61
CA THR A 38 13.27 -0.23 4.65
C THR A 38 12.01 -0.22 3.79
N PHE A 39 11.97 0.65 2.77
CA PHE A 39 10.79 0.93 1.96
C PHE A 39 10.87 0.34 0.53
N TRP A 40 9.80 0.55 -0.22
CA TRP A 40 9.72 0.44 -1.69
C TRP A 40 10.25 -0.88 -2.26
N LYS A 41 9.81 -1.99 -1.70
CA LYS A 41 10.16 -3.33 -2.18
C LYS A 41 8.95 -4.24 -2.17
N ALA A 42 8.85 -5.18 -3.10
CA ALA A 42 7.63 -5.96 -3.22
C ALA A 42 7.91 -7.40 -3.60
N ALA A 43 6.96 -8.27 -3.25
CA ALA A 43 7.00 -9.68 -3.58
C ALA A 43 5.59 -10.22 -3.78
N GLU A 44 5.36 -10.92 -4.89
CA GLU A 44 4.01 -11.36 -5.25
C GLU A 44 3.96 -12.67 -6.04
N ASN A 45 2.87 -13.42 -5.83
CA ASN A 45 2.48 -14.60 -6.59
C ASN A 45 3.53 -15.72 -6.58
N LEU A 46 3.97 -16.11 -5.39
CA LEU A 46 5.02 -17.10 -5.20
C LEU A 46 4.80 -17.96 -3.96
N ALA A 47 5.38 -19.16 -3.96
CA ALA A 47 5.52 -20.00 -2.80
C ALA A 47 6.91 -19.81 -2.19
N ASN A 48 6.95 -19.44 -0.92
CA ASN A 48 8.15 -19.21 -0.16
C ASN A 48 8.43 -20.40 0.76
N GLN A 49 9.51 -21.14 0.49
CA GLN A 49 9.84 -22.41 1.15
C GLN A 49 11.30 -22.39 1.66
N PRO A 50 11.63 -21.57 2.66
CA PRO A 50 12.98 -21.46 3.20
C PRO A 50 13.50 -22.78 3.76
N THR A 51 14.69 -23.22 3.35
CA THR A 51 15.30 -24.46 3.88
C THR A 51 15.75 -24.33 5.34
N SER A 52 16.00 -23.12 5.82
CA SER A 52 16.22 -22.86 7.26
C SER A 52 14.96 -23.02 8.11
N GLY A 53 13.79 -23.17 7.46
CA GLY A 53 12.49 -23.07 8.09
C GLY A 53 12.11 -21.64 8.50
N ARG A 54 12.90 -20.62 8.12
CA ARG A 54 12.65 -19.21 8.47
C ARG A 54 12.73 -18.26 7.28
N SER A 55 11.64 -17.54 7.03
CA SER A 55 11.59 -16.40 6.11
C SER A 55 11.90 -15.10 6.83
N ILE A 56 12.57 -14.15 6.17
CA ILE A 56 12.82 -12.80 6.70
C ILE A 56 12.23 -11.76 5.73
N TRP A 57 11.30 -10.95 6.24
CA TRP A 57 10.72 -9.78 5.56
C TRP A 57 10.62 -8.62 6.56
N SER A 58 11.75 -7.99 6.83
CA SER A 58 11.88 -6.87 7.76
C SER A 58 11.78 -5.56 6.99
N VAL A 59 10.61 -4.92 7.05
CA VAL A 59 10.24 -3.81 6.18
C VAL A 59 9.42 -2.75 6.91
N SER A 60 9.33 -1.57 6.33
CA SER A 60 8.39 -0.50 6.72
C SER A 60 7.39 -0.19 5.59
N GLN A 61 6.91 1.04 5.44
CA GLN A 61 5.87 1.43 4.48
C GLN A 61 6.22 1.08 3.02
N ALA A 62 5.18 0.91 2.19
CA ALA A 62 5.28 0.58 0.76
C ALA A 62 6.13 -0.66 0.45
N ALA A 63 5.99 -1.70 1.27
CA ALA A 63 6.71 -2.95 1.12
C ALA A 63 5.81 -4.20 1.00
N PRO A 64 4.87 -4.26 0.03
CA PRO A 64 3.83 -5.28 -0.01
C PRO A 64 4.36 -6.70 -0.22
N LEU A 65 3.71 -7.65 0.46
CA LEU A 65 3.84 -9.09 0.26
C LEU A 65 2.45 -9.64 -0.05
N ARG A 66 2.17 -9.97 -1.32
CA ARG A 66 0.81 -10.32 -1.80
C ARG A 66 0.76 -11.70 -2.44
N ARG A 67 -0.35 -12.43 -2.27
CA ARG A 67 -0.58 -13.71 -2.96
C ARG A 67 0.61 -14.67 -2.77
N VAL A 68 1.04 -14.84 -1.52
CA VAL A 68 2.23 -15.64 -1.15
C VAL A 68 1.82 -16.84 -0.31
N GLN A 69 2.27 -18.02 -0.72
CA GLN A 69 2.16 -19.24 0.08
C GLN A 69 3.45 -19.43 0.88
N VAL A 70 3.42 -19.34 2.20
CA VAL A 70 4.63 -19.55 3.03
C VAL A 70 4.59 -20.93 3.69
N SER A 71 5.66 -21.71 3.51
CA SER A 71 5.92 -22.97 4.23
C SER A 71 6.99 -22.73 5.31
N GLY A 72 6.82 -23.23 6.54
CA GLY A 72 7.82 -23.10 7.62
C GLY A 72 7.48 -22.14 8.77
N HIS A 73 8.35 -21.16 9.08
CA HIS A 73 8.12 -20.03 9.99
C HIS A 73 8.52 -18.73 9.28
N SER A 74 7.90 -17.59 9.61
CA SER A 74 8.22 -16.26 9.09
C SER A 74 8.57 -15.37 10.27
N ALA A 75 9.61 -14.57 10.10
CA ALA A 75 10.09 -13.57 11.05
C ALA A 75 10.11 -12.21 10.34
N ALA A 76 9.47 -11.19 10.92
CA ALA A 76 9.55 -9.80 10.43
C ALA A 76 10.69 -8.98 11.08
N ILE A 77 11.48 -9.61 11.97
CA ILE A 77 12.67 -8.99 12.61
C ILE A 77 13.93 -9.77 12.19
N ASP A 78 14.94 -9.04 11.69
CA ASP A 78 16.30 -9.56 11.53
C ASP A 78 17.02 -9.61 12.89
N GLN A 79 17.00 -10.78 13.52
CA GLN A 79 17.63 -10.99 14.84
C GLN A 79 19.17 -10.97 14.79
N GLN A 80 19.81 -11.00 13.62
CA GLN A 80 21.25 -11.20 13.58
C GLN A 80 22.06 -9.93 13.86
N ARG A 81 21.46 -8.73 13.86
CA ARG A 81 22.27 -7.51 13.87
C ARG A 81 21.74 -6.28 14.63
N CYS A 82 20.53 -6.27 15.23
CA CYS A 82 20.06 -5.11 16.00
C CYS A 82 20.96 -4.75 17.23
N PRO A 83 21.45 -3.50 17.38
CA PRO A 83 22.37 -3.10 18.45
C PRO A 83 21.74 -2.91 19.84
N PHE A 84 20.40 -2.94 19.98
CA PHE A 84 19.68 -2.78 21.25
C PHE A 84 19.67 -4.02 22.17
N GLN A 85 20.75 -4.81 22.16
CA GLN A 85 20.82 -6.10 22.87
C GLN A 85 20.95 -6.04 24.41
N ARG A 86 20.98 -4.88 25.06
CA ARG A 86 21.20 -4.85 26.52
C ARG A 86 19.95 -4.94 27.41
N GLN A 87 18.73 -4.82 26.87
CA GLN A 87 17.49 -4.94 27.69
C GLN A 87 16.38 -5.84 27.13
N TRP A 88 16.55 -6.43 25.94
CA TRP A 88 15.47 -7.18 25.27
C TRP A 88 15.90 -8.60 24.90
N ARG A 89 15.89 -9.51 25.89
CA ARG A 89 16.02 -10.97 25.64
C ARG A 89 14.69 -11.50 25.10
N ILE A 90 14.64 -11.87 23.83
CA ILE A 90 13.42 -12.40 23.21
C ILE A 90 13.69 -13.73 22.46
N TYR A 91 13.04 -14.77 23.00
CA TYR A 91 12.73 -16.16 22.56
C TYR A 91 13.69 -17.34 22.67
N ARG A 92 13.13 -18.39 23.28
CA ARG A 92 13.60 -19.77 23.37
C ARG A 92 12.74 -20.62 22.41
N ARG A 93 13.43 -21.39 21.56
CA ARG A 93 12.94 -22.29 20.49
C ARG A 93 11.70 -23.14 20.89
N ARG A 94 10.61 -23.07 20.09
CA ARG A 94 9.58 -24.12 20.01
C ARG A 94 9.12 -24.32 18.56
N PRO A 95 9.04 -25.56 18.03
CA PRO A 95 8.54 -25.84 16.69
C PRO A 95 7.06 -25.45 16.51
N GLY A 96 6.67 -25.02 15.30
CA GLY A 96 5.26 -24.86 14.88
C GLY A 96 4.60 -23.49 15.10
N ARG A 97 5.34 -22.36 15.19
CA ARG A 97 4.78 -21.02 15.50
C ARG A 97 5.44 -19.88 14.71
N TRP A 98 4.64 -18.96 14.17
CA TRP A 98 5.04 -17.86 13.28
C TRP A 98 5.21 -16.53 14.06
N ASP A 99 6.10 -15.62 13.63
CA ASP A 99 6.42 -14.34 14.31
C ASP A 99 6.42 -13.12 13.34
N PHE A 100 5.38 -12.28 13.37
CA PHE A 100 5.35 -11.02 12.58
C PHE A 100 5.78 -9.78 13.38
N GLY A 101 7.02 -9.72 13.88
CA GLY A 101 7.53 -8.53 14.58
C GLY A 101 7.73 -7.30 13.67
N PHE A 102 6.99 -6.21 13.93
CA PHE A 102 7.10 -4.87 13.34
C PHE A 102 7.24 -4.79 11.81
N SER A 103 6.10 -4.71 11.13
CA SER A 103 5.97 -4.08 9.82
C SER A 103 5.02 -2.89 10.02
N ALA A 104 5.46 -1.66 9.73
CA ALA A 104 4.53 -0.54 9.66
C ALA A 104 3.41 -0.93 8.66
N ALA A 105 2.24 -1.23 9.23
CA ALA A 105 1.07 -1.94 8.70
C ALA A 105 1.27 -3.34 8.11
N ALA A 106 0.76 -4.33 8.83
CA ALA A 106 0.25 -5.54 8.22
C ALA A 106 -1.07 -5.22 7.47
N ALA A 107 -0.98 -4.79 6.22
CA ALA A 107 -1.88 -5.32 5.20
C ALA A 107 -1.13 -6.48 4.53
N VAL A 108 -0.94 -7.59 5.26
CA VAL A 108 -0.58 -8.83 4.58
C VAL A 108 -1.86 -9.31 3.92
N ALA A 109 -2.09 -8.83 2.70
CA ALA A 109 -3.19 -9.27 1.88
C ALA A 109 -2.88 -10.70 1.43
N ASP A 110 -3.72 -11.64 1.89
CA ASP A 110 -3.80 -12.97 1.31
C ASP A 110 -2.51 -13.86 1.47
N PRO A 111 -1.94 -14.03 2.69
CA PRO A 111 -0.92 -15.05 2.92
C PRO A 111 -1.57 -16.38 3.35
N LYS A 112 -1.29 -17.47 2.64
CA LYS A 112 -1.59 -18.83 3.14
C LYS A 112 -0.37 -19.38 3.88
N LEU A 113 -0.57 -19.78 5.14
CA LEU A 113 0.43 -20.50 5.94
C LEU A 113 0.09 -21.99 5.97
N GLN A 114 0.98 -22.85 5.48
CA GLN A 114 0.80 -24.32 5.57
C GLN A 114 1.79 -24.92 6.59
N GLY A 115 1.29 -25.69 7.56
CA GLY A 115 2.12 -26.57 8.42
C GLY A 115 2.14 -26.34 9.95
N ALA A 116 1.11 -25.77 10.58
CA ALA A 116 0.93 -25.85 12.04
C ALA A 116 -0.54 -25.67 12.44
N ASP A 117 -1.11 -26.67 13.14
CA ASP A 117 -2.43 -26.74 13.77
C ASP A 117 -3.47 -25.68 13.36
N VAL A 118 -4.38 -26.11 12.49
CA VAL A 118 -5.69 -25.47 12.24
C VAL A 118 -6.60 -25.69 13.46
N ASN A 119 -6.19 -25.13 14.61
CA ASN A 119 -6.92 -24.94 15.88
C ASN A 119 -6.01 -24.36 16.98
N GLY A 120 -5.01 -23.55 16.63
CA GLY A 120 -4.07 -23.01 17.63
C GLY A 120 -3.04 -22.01 17.12
N THR A 121 -3.21 -21.50 15.90
CA THR A 121 -2.28 -20.56 15.27
C THR A 121 -2.19 -19.26 16.09
N ARG A 122 -1.02 -18.98 16.66
CA ARG A 122 -0.67 -17.66 17.22
C ARG A 122 0.29 -17.00 16.25
N TYR A 123 -0.03 -15.77 15.81
CA TYR A 123 0.79 -14.95 14.90
C TYR A 123 2.09 -14.43 15.53
N PHE A 124 2.24 -14.60 16.86
CA PHE A 124 3.35 -14.10 17.66
C PHE A 124 3.68 -15.05 18.81
N GLN A 125 4.97 -15.21 19.12
CA GLN A 125 5.45 -15.94 20.30
C GLN A 125 5.28 -15.16 21.64
N SER A 126 5.06 -13.83 21.61
CA SER A 126 4.64 -13.00 22.75
C SER A 126 3.46 -12.11 22.37
N THR A 127 2.86 -11.46 23.37
CA THR A 127 2.08 -10.24 23.14
C THR A 127 2.88 -9.31 22.23
N PRO A 128 2.34 -8.90 21.08
CA PRO A 128 2.98 -7.89 20.26
C PRO A 128 3.18 -6.64 21.11
N ARG A 129 4.41 -6.13 21.19
CA ARG A 129 4.70 -4.81 21.75
C ARG A 129 4.71 -3.81 20.60
N ALA A 130 3.55 -3.63 19.97
CA ALA A 130 3.33 -2.68 18.91
C ALA A 130 2.16 -1.77 19.27
N VAL A 131 2.10 -0.61 18.63
CA VAL A 131 1.08 0.40 18.95
C VAL A 131 -0.26 0.05 18.31
N ASN A 132 -0.28 -0.61 17.14
CA ASN A 132 -1.52 -0.89 16.41
C ASN A 132 -1.34 -2.08 15.43
N PHE A 133 -2.18 -3.12 15.57
CA PHE A 133 -2.34 -4.21 14.60
C PHE A 133 -3.83 -4.40 14.27
N VAL A 134 -4.11 -4.65 13.00
CA VAL A 134 -5.46 -4.88 12.49
C VAL A 134 -5.47 -6.16 11.66
N TYR A 135 -6.42 -7.05 11.94
CA TYR A 135 -6.65 -8.27 11.17
C TYR A 135 -8.05 -8.22 10.57
N LEU A 136 -8.17 -8.33 9.26
CA LEU A 136 -9.44 -8.28 8.54
C LEU A 136 -9.61 -9.52 7.68
N GLY A 137 -10.75 -10.19 7.77
CA GLY A 137 -11.02 -11.41 6.98
C GLY A 137 -9.98 -12.52 7.15
N THR A 138 -9.21 -12.51 8.25
CA THR A 138 -8.01 -13.35 8.40
C THR A 138 -8.34 -14.63 9.16
N THR A 139 -8.15 -15.79 8.53
CA THR A 139 -8.35 -17.10 9.17
C THR A 139 -7.28 -17.36 10.21
N GLY A 140 -7.68 -17.70 11.44
CA GLY A 140 -6.78 -18.03 12.55
C GLY A 140 -6.23 -16.81 13.31
N SER A 141 -6.68 -15.59 13.01
CA SER A 141 -6.23 -14.36 13.68
C SER A 141 -6.36 -14.45 15.21
N PRO A 142 -5.53 -13.71 15.99
CA PRO A 142 -5.72 -13.61 17.42
C PRO A 142 -7.13 -13.08 17.75
N LYS A 143 -7.68 -13.51 18.88
CA LYS A 143 -8.89 -12.87 19.43
C LYS A 143 -8.53 -11.45 19.88
N SER A 144 -9.40 -10.47 19.62
CA SER A 144 -9.28 -9.12 20.20
C SER A 144 -9.00 -9.21 21.70
N SER A 145 -7.96 -8.53 22.18
CA SER A 145 -7.67 -8.48 23.62
C SER A 145 -8.30 -7.27 24.32
N GLY A 146 -8.95 -6.36 23.57
CA GLY A 146 -9.54 -5.13 24.11
C GLY A 146 -8.53 -4.08 24.60
N ASN A 147 -7.22 -4.36 24.53
CA ASN A 147 -6.16 -3.43 24.88
C ASN A 147 -5.71 -2.62 23.65
N CYS A 148 -5.26 -1.38 23.86
CA CYS A 148 -4.85 -0.42 22.82
C CYS A 148 -3.84 -0.97 21.79
N THR A 149 -3.10 -2.03 22.12
CA THR A 149 -2.04 -2.61 21.28
C THR A 149 -2.49 -3.78 20.40
N ASP A 150 -3.77 -4.19 20.47
CA ASP A 150 -4.26 -5.41 19.83
C ASP A 150 -5.77 -5.30 19.52
N SER A 151 -6.11 -4.25 18.76
CA SER A 151 -7.46 -3.96 18.27
C SER A 151 -7.84 -4.88 17.10
N GLY A 152 -7.71 -6.18 17.28
CA GLY A 152 -8.14 -7.18 16.30
C GLY A 152 -9.61 -7.54 16.47
N ARG A 153 -10.55 -6.68 16.06
CA ARG A 153 -11.83 -7.25 15.59
C ARG A 153 -11.48 -7.96 14.28
N ASN A 154 -11.96 -9.19 14.10
CA ASN A 154 -11.91 -9.89 12.81
C ASN A 154 -13.27 -9.70 12.11
N PRO A 155 -13.66 -8.48 11.67
CA PRO A 155 -14.83 -8.37 10.84
C PRO A 155 -14.52 -9.02 9.49
N VAL A 156 -15.59 -9.48 8.87
CA VAL A 156 -15.61 -9.79 7.45
C VAL A 156 -15.10 -8.57 6.68
N SER A 157 -14.25 -8.77 5.67
CA SER A 157 -13.91 -7.66 4.77
C SER A 157 -15.16 -7.28 3.98
N PRO A 158 -15.67 -6.04 4.08
CA PRO A 158 -16.90 -5.65 3.38
C PRO A 158 -16.75 -5.80 1.86
N VAL A 159 -15.55 -5.54 1.34
CA VAL A 159 -15.19 -5.74 -0.06
C VAL A 159 -13.69 -5.96 -0.19
N GLN A 160 -13.28 -7.04 -0.84
CA GLN A 160 -11.89 -7.32 -1.23
C GLN A 160 -11.78 -7.17 -2.74
N VAL A 161 -10.77 -6.45 -3.21
CA VAL A 161 -10.46 -6.33 -4.64
C VAL A 161 -8.96 -6.52 -4.78
N GLU A 162 -8.55 -7.74 -5.15
CA GLU A 162 -7.13 -8.08 -5.25
C GLU A 162 -6.44 -7.35 -6.40
N LYS A 163 -5.14 -7.12 -6.23
CA LYS A 163 -4.32 -6.43 -7.22
C LYS A 163 -4.25 -7.21 -8.54
N PRO A 164 -4.35 -6.56 -9.71
CA PRO A 164 -4.03 -7.20 -10.98
C PRO A 164 -2.59 -7.72 -11.02
N TYR A 165 -2.42 -8.89 -11.64
CA TYR A 165 -1.13 -9.58 -11.72
C TYR A 165 -0.94 -10.27 -13.07
N MET A 166 0.27 -10.72 -13.37
CA MET A 166 0.61 -11.35 -14.65
C MET A 166 0.96 -12.83 -14.45
N SER A 167 0.65 -13.64 -15.46
CA SER A 167 1.21 -15.00 -15.57
C SER A 167 1.71 -15.29 -16.99
N ILE A 168 2.49 -16.34 -17.11
CA ILE A 168 2.95 -16.91 -18.39
C ILE A 168 2.50 -18.37 -18.47
N ASN A 169 2.03 -18.81 -19.62
CA ASN A 169 1.69 -20.21 -19.85
C ASN A 169 2.91 -20.99 -20.40
N ALA A 170 2.76 -22.31 -20.56
CA ALA A 170 3.80 -23.20 -21.08
C ALA A 170 4.25 -22.84 -22.52
N ASP A 171 3.39 -22.17 -23.31
CA ASP A 171 3.70 -21.70 -24.67
C ASP A 171 4.43 -20.34 -24.70
N GLY A 172 4.75 -19.76 -23.54
CA GLY A 172 5.37 -18.45 -23.43
C GLY A 172 4.43 -17.26 -23.63
N LYS A 173 3.10 -17.48 -23.65
CA LYS A 173 2.11 -16.40 -23.77
C LYS A 173 1.79 -15.79 -22.41
N TYR A 174 1.84 -14.47 -22.36
CA TYR A 174 1.51 -13.69 -21.17
C TYR A 174 0.02 -13.41 -21.06
N TYR A 175 -0.46 -13.36 -19.82
CA TYR A 175 -1.84 -13.02 -19.47
C TYR A 175 -1.85 -12.03 -18.31
N LEU A 176 -2.77 -11.06 -18.41
CA LEU A 176 -3.11 -10.15 -17.33
C LEU A 176 -4.34 -10.72 -16.62
N HIS A 177 -4.24 -10.89 -15.31
CA HIS A 177 -5.34 -11.34 -14.47
C HIS A 177 -5.92 -10.13 -13.74
N ILE A 178 -7.23 -9.96 -13.83
CA ILE A 178 -7.99 -8.88 -13.21
C ILE A 178 -8.95 -9.51 -12.19
N PRO A 179 -8.55 -9.59 -10.91
CA PRO A 179 -9.39 -10.18 -9.88
C PRO A 179 -10.74 -9.47 -9.76
N GLN A 180 -11.80 -10.26 -9.61
CA GLN A 180 -13.14 -9.73 -9.41
C GLN A 180 -13.37 -9.39 -7.93
N PRO A 181 -14.22 -8.39 -7.62
CA PRO A 181 -14.55 -8.05 -6.24
C PRO A 181 -15.15 -9.23 -5.47
N ILE A 182 -14.67 -9.46 -4.25
CA ILE A 182 -15.23 -10.43 -3.30
C ILE A 182 -15.89 -9.65 -2.17
N PHE A 183 -17.21 -9.73 -2.08
CA PHE A 183 -17.97 -9.09 -1.02
C PHE A 183 -18.07 -10.00 0.19
N SER A 184 -17.96 -9.41 1.37
CA SER A 184 -17.99 -10.19 2.62
C SER A 184 -16.92 -11.31 2.64
N GLY A 185 -15.73 -10.99 2.15
CA GLY A 185 -14.66 -11.96 1.92
C GLY A 185 -13.89 -12.36 3.18
N HIS A 186 -13.39 -13.61 3.15
CA HIS A 186 -12.54 -14.22 4.17
C HIS A 186 -11.48 -15.11 3.52
N GLY A 187 -10.29 -15.12 4.12
CA GLY A 187 -9.20 -15.97 3.69
C GLY A 187 -8.60 -15.52 2.36
N VAL A 188 -8.10 -16.50 1.62
CA VAL A 188 -7.33 -16.31 0.39
C VAL A 188 -8.22 -16.37 -0.85
N SER A 189 -7.90 -15.58 -1.88
CA SER A 189 -8.67 -15.51 -3.13
C SER A 189 -8.40 -16.67 -4.11
N TRP A 190 -7.36 -17.46 -3.85
CA TRP A 190 -6.77 -18.43 -4.80
C TRP A 190 -6.73 -19.87 -4.27
N GLU A 191 -7.55 -20.22 -3.28
CA GLU A 191 -7.72 -21.62 -2.90
C GLU A 191 -8.66 -22.35 -3.86
N ALA A 192 -8.27 -23.57 -4.28
CA ALA A 192 -9.20 -24.51 -4.89
C ALA A 192 -10.31 -24.79 -3.87
N ARG A 193 -11.54 -24.41 -4.21
CA ARG A 193 -12.70 -24.90 -3.47
C ARG A 193 -12.81 -26.40 -3.74
N ASP A 194 -13.09 -27.18 -2.71
CA ASP A 194 -13.23 -28.65 -2.79
C ASP A 194 -14.42 -29.10 -3.68
N ASP A 195 -15.12 -28.18 -4.36
CA ASP A 195 -16.02 -28.52 -5.45
C ASP A 195 -15.20 -28.74 -6.73
N HIS A 196 -14.84 -30.01 -6.92
CA HIS A 196 -14.37 -30.54 -8.19
C HIS A 196 -15.22 -30.06 -9.38
N ASN A 197 -14.88 -28.89 -9.95
CA ASN A 197 -15.06 -28.45 -11.35
C ASN A 197 -14.92 -26.93 -11.58
N ASP A 198 -14.66 -26.07 -10.58
CA ASP A 198 -14.38 -24.64 -10.85
C ASP A 198 -12.97 -24.23 -10.43
N HIS A 199 -12.01 -24.41 -11.35
CA HIS A 199 -10.63 -23.94 -11.23
C HIS A 199 -10.50 -22.41 -11.43
N ASN A 200 -11.54 -21.61 -11.19
CA ASN A 200 -11.48 -20.16 -11.34
C ASN A 200 -10.88 -19.51 -10.09
N ASP A 201 -9.75 -18.83 -10.24
CA ASP A 201 -9.16 -17.90 -9.26
C ASP A 201 -9.95 -16.58 -9.14
N HIS A 202 -11.27 -16.63 -9.40
CA HIS A 202 -12.20 -15.50 -9.47
C HIS A 202 -11.64 -14.29 -10.25
N THR A 203 -10.86 -14.55 -11.30
CA THR A 203 -10.20 -13.51 -12.10
C THR A 203 -10.74 -13.45 -13.52
N GLN A 204 -10.76 -12.24 -14.09
CA GLN A 204 -10.86 -12.09 -15.54
C GLN A 204 -9.46 -12.21 -16.14
N ARG A 205 -9.25 -13.25 -16.94
CA ARG A 205 -7.99 -13.46 -17.68
C ARG A 205 -8.02 -12.73 -19.03
N VAL A 206 -7.05 -11.85 -19.24
CA VAL A 206 -6.92 -10.99 -20.42
C VAL A 206 -5.65 -11.35 -21.19
N SER A 207 -5.79 -11.66 -22.49
CA SER A 207 -4.64 -11.85 -23.39
C SER A 207 -3.84 -10.56 -23.52
N PHE A 208 -2.51 -10.67 -23.57
CA PHE A 208 -1.62 -9.53 -23.82
C PHE A 208 -1.86 -8.84 -25.17
N GLU A 209 -2.59 -9.45 -26.10
CA GLU A 209 -3.09 -8.75 -27.29
C GLU A 209 -3.98 -7.54 -26.95
N LYS A 210 -4.63 -7.53 -25.78
CA LYS A 210 -5.42 -6.41 -25.24
C LYS A 210 -4.62 -5.50 -24.28
N VAL A 211 -3.34 -5.78 -24.08
CA VAL A 211 -2.45 -5.04 -23.19
C VAL A 211 -1.42 -4.28 -24.02
N PHE A 212 -1.13 -3.05 -23.62
CA PHE A 212 -0.03 -2.27 -24.15
C PHE A 212 1.06 -2.16 -23.08
N VAL A 213 2.26 -2.63 -23.40
CA VAL A 213 3.43 -2.52 -22.52
C VAL A 213 4.21 -1.28 -22.91
N ALA A 214 4.43 -0.38 -21.96
CA ALA A 214 5.16 0.86 -22.16
C ALA A 214 6.41 0.87 -21.27
N SER A 215 7.51 1.36 -21.82
CA SER A 215 8.72 1.74 -21.07
C SER A 215 8.77 3.24 -20.82
N ASN A 216 9.73 3.69 -20.02
CA ASN A 216 9.96 5.13 -19.78
C ASN A 216 10.43 5.91 -21.02
N GLU A 217 10.75 5.25 -22.12
CA GLU A 217 11.03 5.86 -23.42
C GLU A 217 9.75 6.02 -24.28
N THR A 218 8.66 5.36 -23.90
CA THR A 218 7.40 5.41 -24.64
C THR A 218 6.76 6.79 -24.48
N LYS A 219 6.50 7.46 -25.62
CA LYS A 219 5.85 8.77 -25.62
C LYS A 219 4.49 8.70 -24.92
N LEU A 220 4.24 9.63 -23.99
CA LEU A 220 2.97 9.75 -23.26
C LEU A 220 1.73 9.74 -24.17
N ALA A 221 1.79 10.43 -25.31
CA ALA A 221 0.68 10.46 -26.28
C ALA A 221 0.30 9.06 -26.77
N VAL A 222 1.26 8.14 -26.90
CA VAL A 222 1.00 6.74 -27.28
C VAL A 222 0.33 5.99 -26.13
N ILE A 223 0.80 6.17 -24.89
CA ILE A 223 0.18 5.56 -23.69
C ILE A 223 -1.29 5.97 -23.60
N ASN A 224 -1.57 7.27 -23.68
CA ASN A 224 -2.93 7.80 -23.60
C ASN A 224 -3.80 7.36 -24.79
N ALA A 225 -3.26 7.29 -26.01
CA ALA A 225 -4.00 6.78 -27.16
C ALA A 225 -4.40 5.30 -26.99
N LYS A 226 -3.53 4.47 -26.38
CA LYS A 226 -3.83 3.05 -26.12
C LYS A 226 -4.88 2.88 -25.03
N LEU A 227 -4.83 3.69 -23.97
CA LEU A 227 -5.88 3.74 -22.95
C LEU A 227 -7.21 4.21 -23.54
N ALA A 228 -7.23 5.26 -24.34
CA ALA A 228 -8.45 5.74 -25.01
C ALA A 228 -9.07 4.67 -25.93
N ALA A 229 -8.23 3.89 -26.61
CA ALA A 229 -8.64 2.74 -27.43
C ALA A 229 -9.06 1.50 -26.63
N GLY A 230 -9.11 1.57 -25.29
CA GLY A 230 -9.59 0.49 -24.42
C GLY A 230 -8.57 -0.60 -24.12
N LYS A 231 -7.28 -0.39 -24.41
CA LYS A 231 -6.23 -1.32 -23.95
C LYS A 231 -5.99 -1.13 -22.45
N HIS A 232 -5.57 -2.20 -21.80
CA HIS A 232 -4.88 -2.09 -20.51
C HIS A 232 -3.44 -1.62 -20.74
N VAL A 233 -2.82 -0.97 -19.76
CA VAL A 233 -1.42 -0.54 -19.83
C VAL A 233 -0.61 -1.15 -18.70
N ILE A 234 0.56 -1.69 -19.06
CA ILE A 234 1.59 -2.11 -18.11
C ILE A 234 2.80 -1.22 -18.31
N LEU A 235 3.28 -0.59 -17.25
CA LEU A 235 4.50 0.19 -17.22
C LEU A 235 5.65 -0.69 -16.74
N THR A 236 6.68 -0.85 -17.56
CA THR A 236 7.91 -1.53 -17.14
C THR A 236 8.63 -0.71 -16.05
N PRO A 237 9.54 -1.31 -15.27
CA PRO A 237 10.32 -0.57 -14.29
C PRO A 237 11.06 0.61 -14.94
N GLY A 238 10.98 1.78 -14.32
CA GLY A 238 11.58 3.00 -14.84
C GLY A 238 11.02 4.27 -14.19
N ILE A 239 11.66 5.39 -14.50
CA ILE A 239 11.22 6.74 -14.11
C ILE A 239 10.66 7.44 -15.35
N TYR A 240 9.39 7.81 -15.29
CA TYR A 240 8.61 8.39 -16.38
C TYR A 240 8.39 9.88 -16.12
N HIS A 241 8.94 10.73 -16.98
CA HIS A 241 8.70 12.17 -16.95
C HIS A 241 7.50 12.52 -17.83
N LEU A 242 6.43 13.03 -17.22
CA LEU A 242 5.12 13.17 -17.84
C LEU A 242 4.80 14.65 -18.10
N SER A 243 4.67 15.03 -19.36
CA SER A 243 4.29 16.40 -19.76
C SER A 243 2.78 16.68 -19.60
N ALA A 244 1.99 15.65 -19.35
CA ALA A 244 0.56 15.69 -19.02
C ALA A 244 0.20 14.40 -18.26
N PRO A 245 -1.01 14.27 -17.70
CA PRO A 245 -1.42 13.06 -17.00
C PRO A 245 -1.53 11.84 -17.91
N ILE A 246 -1.24 10.65 -17.36
CA ILE A 246 -1.76 9.40 -17.91
C ILE A 246 -3.27 9.35 -17.62
N ARG A 247 -4.08 9.23 -18.68
CA ARG A 247 -5.54 9.27 -18.61
C ARG A 247 -6.12 7.88 -18.80
N ILE A 248 -6.65 7.29 -17.73
CA ILE A 248 -7.27 5.96 -17.70
C ILE A 248 -8.75 6.08 -17.31
N GLY A 249 -9.62 5.21 -17.83
CA GLY A 249 -11.04 5.19 -17.43
C GLY A 249 -11.87 6.33 -18.01
N TRP A 250 -11.37 7.03 -19.03
CA TRP A 250 -12.10 8.09 -19.73
C TRP A 250 -12.96 7.58 -20.90
N ASN A 251 -12.82 6.30 -21.26
CA ASN A 251 -13.72 5.61 -22.16
C ASN A 251 -14.68 4.76 -21.32
N GLU A 252 -15.88 5.27 -21.06
CA GLU A 252 -16.89 4.64 -20.20
C GLU A 252 -17.44 3.31 -20.77
N THR A 253 -17.19 3.00 -22.04
CA THR A 253 -17.55 1.69 -22.61
C THR A 253 -16.61 0.57 -22.15
N VAL A 254 -15.48 0.90 -21.53
CA VAL A 254 -14.47 -0.05 -21.08
C VAL A 254 -14.50 -0.12 -19.55
N GLN A 255 -14.95 -1.24 -19.02
CA GLN A 255 -14.92 -1.51 -17.59
C GLN A 255 -13.62 -2.21 -17.20
N GLN A 256 -13.22 -2.04 -15.94
CA GLN A 256 -12.04 -2.71 -15.37
C GLN A 256 -10.75 -2.48 -16.15
N GLN A 257 -10.60 -1.29 -16.76
CA GLN A 257 -9.35 -0.90 -17.41
C GLN A 257 -8.21 -0.86 -16.38
N VAL A 258 -7.03 -1.33 -16.76
CA VAL A 258 -5.89 -1.51 -15.83
C VAL A 258 -4.73 -0.61 -16.24
N LEU A 259 -4.16 0.09 -15.27
CA LEU A 259 -2.81 0.66 -15.30
C LEU A 259 -1.98 -0.03 -14.22
N LEU A 260 -1.03 -0.86 -14.62
CA LEU A 260 -0.19 -1.64 -13.71
C LEU A 260 1.28 -1.21 -13.86
N GLY A 261 1.89 -0.71 -12.80
CA GLY A 261 3.33 -0.48 -12.72
C GLY A 261 4.07 -1.70 -12.20
N LEU A 262 5.23 -1.98 -12.79
CA LEU A 262 6.15 -3.02 -12.35
C LEU A 262 7.40 -2.38 -11.74
N GLY A 263 7.95 -3.01 -10.69
CA GLY A 263 9.22 -2.58 -10.10
C GLY A 263 9.21 -1.15 -9.56
N MET A 264 8.08 -0.71 -8.99
CA MET A 264 7.88 0.67 -8.52
C MET A 264 8.04 1.73 -9.63
N ALA A 265 7.41 1.50 -10.78
CA ALA A 265 7.37 2.47 -11.88
C ALA A 265 6.99 3.86 -11.36
N THR A 266 7.93 4.81 -11.50
CA THR A 266 7.84 6.13 -10.88
C THR A 266 7.39 7.17 -11.90
N LEU A 267 6.33 7.92 -11.58
CA LEU A 267 5.67 8.88 -12.46
C LEU A 267 5.90 10.29 -11.92
N ILE A 268 6.59 11.13 -12.70
CA ILE A 268 6.94 12.51 -12.33
C ILE A 268 6.25 13.48 -13.29
N PRO A 269 5.24 14.25 -12.86
CA PRO A 269 4.65 15.28 -13.69
C PRO A 269 5.62 16.46 -13.83
N THR A 270 5.88 16.90 -15.06
CA THR A 270 6.82 18.00 -15.33
C THR A 270 6.14 19.33 -15.63
N ALA A 271 4.82 19.32 -15.87
CA ALA A 271 4.06 20.50 -16.28
C ALA A 271 3.16 21.09 -15.16
N GLY A 272 3.28 20.62 -13.92
CA GLY A 272 2.38 21.02 -12.81
C GLY A 272 0.97 20.42 -12.92
N THR A 273 0.82 19.35 -13.70
CA THR A 273 -0.41 18.55 -13.80
C THR A 273 -0.37 17.38 -12.82
N ALA A 274 -1.45 16.60 -12.75
CA ALA A 274 -1.38 15.25 -12.19
C ALA A 274 -0.45 14.36 -13.02
N ALA A 275 0.09 13.32 -12.39
CA ALA A 275 0.74 12.21 -13.07
C ALA A 275 -0.30 11.21 -13.61
N VAL A 276 -1.39 10.99 -12.87
CA VAL A 276 -2.49 10.09 -13.26
C VAL A 276 -3.85 10.76 -13.04
N GLU A 277 -4.70 10.73 -14.07
CA GLU A 277 -6.11 11.14 -14.02
C GLU A 277 -7.00 9.95 -14.33
N ILE A 278 -7.87 9.59 -13.39
CA ILE A 278 -8.79 8.45 -13.51
C ILE A 278 -10.21 8.97 -13.80
N GLY A 279 -10.74 8.59 -14.95
CA GLY A 279 -12.10 8.94 -15.40
C GLY A 279 -13.20 8.10 -14.73
N PRO A 280 -14.48 8.33 -15.10
CA PRO A 280 -15.63 7.76 -14.41
C PRO A 280 -15.97 6.31 -14.77
N ALA A 281 -15.21 5.67 -15.66
CA ALA A 281 -15.46 4.28 -16.04
C ALA A 281 -15.45 3.34 -14.82
N LEU A 282 -16.32 2.32 -14.87
CA LEU A 282 -16.54 1.43 -13.74
C LEU A 282 -15.38 0.45 -13.54
N GLY A 283 -15.04 0.21 -12.28
CA GLY A 283 -14.06 -0.81 -11.90
C GLY A 283 -12.62 -0.54 -12.33
N VAL A 284 -12.21 0.70 -12.65
CA VAL A 284 -10.82 0.98 -13.03
C VAL A 284 -9.84 0.44 -11.97
N ARG A 285 -8.69 -0.07 -12.42
CA ARG A 285 -7.62 -0.61 -11.58
C ARG A 285 -6.33 0.19 -11.83
N VAL A 286 -5.83 0.88 -10.81
CA VAL A 286 -4.49 1.47 -10.85
C VAL A 286 -3.65 0.83 -9.75
N ALA A 287 -2.52 0.24 -10.12
CA ALA A 287 -1.72 -0.50 -9.17
C ALA A 287 -0.21 -0.47 -9.41
N GLY A 288 0.57 -0.55 -8.34
CA GLY A 288 2.03 -0.72 -8.40
C GLY A 288 2.79 0.50 -8.95
N VAL A 289 2.28 1.71 -8.73
CA VAL A 289 2.88 2.97 -9.22
C VAL A 289 3.35 3.86 -8.07
N MET A 290 4.49 4.51 -8.27
CA MET A 290 5.02 5.57 -7.41
C MET A 290 4.76 6.93 -8.07
N LEU A 291 4.07 7.83 -7.38
CA LEU A 291 3.81 9.20 -7.81
C LEU A 291 4.84 10.09 -7.13
N GLN A 292 5.65 10.83 -7.89
CA GLN A 292 6.64 11.75 -7.31
C GLN A 292 6.37 13.17 -7.80
N ALA A 293 6.32 14.13 -6.89
CA ALA A 293 6.14 15.53 -7.26
C ALA A 293 7.29 16.04 -8.14
N GLY A 294 6.94 16.84 -9.14
CA GLY A 294 7.89 17.57 -9.96
C GLY A 294 8.23 18.95 -9.39
N GLN A 295 9.12 19.65 -10.09
CA GLN A 295 9.51 21.03 -9.74
C GLN A 295 8.35 22.02 -9.89
N ASN A 296 7.51 21.81 -10.90
CA ASN A 296 6.31 22.60 -11.12
C ASN A 296 5.20 22.12 -10.18
N HIS A 297 4.55 23.06 -9.50
CA HIS A 297 3.52 22.78 -8.52
C HIS A 297 2.32 22.07 -9.15
N SER A 298 1.98 20.90 -8.62
CA SER A 298 0.78 20.14 -9.02
C SER A 298 -0.34 20.31 -7.99
N LYS A 299 -1.57 20.60 -8.43
CA LYS A 299 -2.73 20.56 -7.52
C LYS A 299 -2.92 19.17 -6.90
N ASN A 300 -2.77 18.13 -7.71
CA ASN A 300 -2.75 16.75 -7.24
C ASN A 300 -1.73 15.91 -8.02
N LEU A 301 -1.15 14.87 -7.42
CA LEU A 301 -0.29 13.92 -8.15
C LEU A 301 -1.11 12.80 -8.79
N LEU A 302 -2.16 12.35 -8.09
CA LEU A 302 -3.22 11.51 -8.65
C LEU A 302 -4.58 12.14 -8.35
N TRP A 303 -5.43 12.17 -9.37
CA TRP A 303 -6.83 12.54 -9.22
C TRP A 303 -7.73 11.44 -9.78
N TRP A 304 -8.52 10.84 -8.90
CA TRP A 304 -9.68 10.05 -9.28
C TRP A 304 -10.88 10.98 -9.37
N SER A 305 -11.43 11.13 -10.58
CA SER A 305 -12.59 11.99 -10.85
C SER A 305 -13.90 11.39 -10.28
N GLN A 306 -15.06 11.80 -10.78
CA GLN A 306 -16.36 11.27 -10.35
C GLN A 306 -16.57 9.83 -10.86
N GLY A 307 -17.66 9.19 -10.45
CA GLY A 307 -17.99 7.81 -10.82
C GLY A 307 -17.92 6.84 -9.63
N GLY A 308 -18.35 5.60 -9.83
CA GLY A 308 -18.40 4.59 -8.77
C GLY A 308 -19.55 3.61 -8.95
N ASP A 309 -19.32 2.35 -8.58
CA ASP A 309 -20.35 1.31 -8.57
C ASP A 309 -20.10 0.36 -7.39
N PRO A 310 -21.06 0.16 -6.47
CA PRO A 310 -20.90 -0.77 -5.36
C PRO A 310 -20.65 -2.22 -5.80
N LYS A 311 -21.09 -2.62 -6.99
CA LYS A 311 -20.90 -3.98 -7.54
C LYS A 311 -19.60 -4.11 -8.34
N ASN A 312 -19.06 -3.01 -8.84
CA ASN A 312 -17.81 -2.95 -9.58
C ASN A 312 -16.93 -1.80 -9.07
N PRO A 313 -16.52 -1.85 -7.78
CA PRO A 313 -15.75 -0.80 -7.15
C PRO A 313 -14.44 -0.55 -7.88
N GLY A 314 -13.94 0.68 -7.89
CA GLY A 314 -12.59 1.01 -8.37
C GLY A 314 -11.50 0.51 -7.43
N LEU A 315 -10.26 0.38 -7.91
CA LEU A 315 -9.11 -0.01 -7.08
C LEU A 315 -7.89 0.91 -7.27
N LEU A 316 -7.36 1.40 -6.15
CA LEU A 316 -5.97 1.82 -6.00
C LEU A 316 -5.25 0.78 -5.15
N SER A 317 -4.26 0.06 -5.69
CA SER A 317 -3.53 -0.98 -4.94
C SER A 317 -2.02 -0.82 -5.06
N ASP A 318 -1.30 -0.74 -3.94
CA ASP A 318 0.14 -0.46 -3.94
C ASP A 318 0.47 0.84 -4.71
N VAL A 319 -0.31 1.90 -4.41
CA VAL A 319 -0.13 3.23 -4.98
C VAL A 319 0.54 4.10 -3.95
N PHE A 320 1.75 4.53 -4.26
CA PHE A 320 2.59 5.31 -3.35
C PHE A 320 2.79 6.70 -3.92
N ALA A 321 2.92 7.69 -3.06
CA ALA A 321 3.18 9.06 -3.45
C ALA A 321 4.25 9.68 -2.56
N ARG A 322 5.12 10.50 -3.17
CA ARG A 322 6.12 11.29 -2.44
C ARG A 322 6.24 12.72 -2.94
N VAL A 323 6.51 13.61 -1.99
CA VAL A 323 6.92 14.99 -2.27
C VAL A 323 8.29 15.21 -1.63
N GLY A 324 9.34 15.23 -2.46
CA GLY A 324 10.73 15.22 -2.01
C GLY A 324 11.27 13.80 -1.79
N GLY A 325 12.46 13.72 -1.18
CA GLY A 325 13.18 12.47 -0.91
C GLY A 325 14.45 12.40 -1.76
N PRO A 326 14.37 11.91 -3.01
CA PRO A 326 15.52 11.92 -3.92
C PRO A 326 15.79 13.30 -4.53
N ASP A 327 14.82 14.22 -4.45
CA ASP A 327 14.91 15.53 -5.11
C ASP A 327 15.91 16.45 -4.41
N THR A 328 16.81 17.05 -5.20
CA THR A 328 17.78 18.05 -4.74
C THR A 328 17.31 19.49 -5.00
N SER A 329 16.25 19.66 -5.80
CA SER A 329 15.61 20.93 -6.11
C SER A 329 14.24 21.04 -5.44
N LYS A 330 13.69 22.26 -5.40
CA LYS A 330 12.31 22.48 -4.94
C LYS A 330 11.32 21.62 -5.73
N VAL A 331 10.42 20.95 -5.02
CA VAL A 331 9.27 20.22 -5.59
C VAL A 331 8.00 20.55 -4.79
N SER A 332 6.81 20.34 -5.36
CA SER A 332 5.58 20.56 -4.58
C SER A 332 4.35 19.92 -5.19
N ALA A 333 3.40 19.59 -4.31
CA ALA A 333 2.02 19.28 -4.67
C ALA A 333 1.08 19.92 -3.62
N GLU A 334 -0.17 20.21 -3.95
CA GLU A 334 -1.16 20.60 -2.94
C GLU A 334 -1.70 19.34 -2.23
N VAL A 335 -2.19 18.37 -3.00
CA VAL A 335 -2.65 17.05 -2.51
C VAL A 335 -1.84 15.94 -3.19
N MET A 336 -1.39 14.90 -2.50
CA MET A 336 -0.75 13.79 -3.24
C MET A 336 -1.80 12.95 -3.98
N ILE A 337 -2.83 12.47 -3.26
CA ILE A 337 -3.86 11.57 -3.78
C ILE A 337 -5.24 12.15 -3.46
N ALA A 338 -5.98 12.53 -4.50
CA ALA A 338 -7.36 13.01 -4.38
C ALA A 338 -8.34 12.00 -4.98
N VAL A 339 -9.28 11.49 -4.17
CA VAL A 339 -10.29 10.52 -4.60
C VAL A 339 -11.68 11.14 -4.53
N SER A 340 -12.19 11.59 -5.67
CA SER A 340 -13.55 12.12 -5.80
C SER A 340 -14.58 11.07 -6.24
N GLY A 341 -14.13 9.87 -6.62
CA GLY A 341 -15.01 8.77 -7.02
C GLY A 341 -15.54 8.02 -5.81
N SER A 342 -16.80 7.61 -5.88
CA SER A 342 -17.47 6.78 -4.87
C SER A 342 -17.17 5.30 -5.08
N HIS A 343 -17.37 4.48 -4.04
CA HIS A 343 -17.13 3.03 -4.10
C HIS A 343 -15.72 2.65 -4.61
N VAL A 344 -14.69 3.45 -4.25
CA VAL A 344 -13.29 3.14 -4.54
C VAL A 344 -12.70 2.36 -3.36
N VAL A 345 -11.93 1.32 -3.66
CA VAL A 345 -11.11 0.60 -2.69
C VAL A 345 -9.67 1.10 -2.81
N MET A 346 -9.10 1.57 -1.70
CA MET A 346 -7.68 1.93 -1.56
C MET A 346 -6.99 0.87 -0.71
N ASP A 347 -6.12 0.07 -1.29
CA ASP A 347 -5.43 -1.02 -0.61
C ASP A 347 -3.90 -0.81 -0.66
N ASN A 348 -3.30 -0.59 0.51
CA ASN A 348 -1.88 -0.26 0.66
C ASN A 348 -1.50 1.01 -0.11
N VAL A 349 -1.97 2.15 0.40
CA VAL A 349 -1.69 3.48 -0.14
C VAL A 349 -0.83 4.26 0.84
N TRP A 350 0.27 4.84 0.35
CA TRP A 350 1.17 5.66 1.17
C TRP A 350 1.40 7.02 0.53
N ALA A 351 1.04 8.10 1.23
CA ALA A 351 1.35 9.48 0.86
C ALA A 351 2.40 10.05 1.82
N TRP A 352 3.61 10.25 1.33
CA TRP A 352 4.76 10.61 2.15
C TRP A 352 5.37 11.93 1.71
N ARG A 353 5.14 13.00 2.48
CA ARG A 353 5.97 14.20 2.32
C ARG A 353 7.30 13.88 2.98
N ALA A 354 8.39 13.96 2.22
CA ALA A 354 9.65 13.40 2.70
C ALA A 354 10.05 13.96 4.07
N ASP A 355 10.56 13.15 4.97
CA ASP A 355 11.21 13.63 6.19
C ASP A 355 12.73 13.43 6.11
N CYS A 356 13.16 12.42 5.35
CA CYS A 356 14.56 12.17 5.01
C CYS A 356 14.83 12.27 3.51
N CYS A 357 15.99 12.79 3.17
CA CYS A 357 16.46 12.94 1.79
C CYS A 357 17.87 12.38 1.63
N GLN A 358 18.46 12.53 0.45
CA GLN A 358 19.77 11.94 0.10
C GLN A 358 20.89 12.21 1.13
N ASN A 359 20.85 13.36 1.80
CA ASN A 359 21.86 13.75 2.79
C ASN A 359 21.44 13.50 4.26
N GLY A 360 20.34 12.80 4.50
CA GLY A 360 19.82 12.47 5.83
C GLY A 360 18.44 13.05 6.16
N CYS A 361 17.98 12.79 7.38
CA CYS A 361 16.70 13.27 7.89
C CYS A 361 16.74 14.76 8.24
N GLY A 362 15.75 15.51 7.78
CA GLY A 362 15.69 16.97 7.90
C GLY A 362 16.62 17.74 6.96
N THR A 363 17.31 17.08 6.01
CA THR A 363 18.23 17.73 5.06
C THR A 363 17.63 17.90 3.66
N CYS A 364 16.32 17.82 3.58
CA CYS A 364 15.59 17.83 2.32
C CYS A 364 15.55 19.20 1.66
N ALA A 365 15.52 19.22 0.32
CA ALA A 365 15.17 20.42 -0.43
C ALA A 365 13.73 20.89 -0.09
N VAL A 366 13.40 22.11 -0.53
CA VAL A 366 12.08 22.70 -0.34
C VAL A 366 11.01 21.78 -0.94
N ARG A 367 10.04 21.40 -0.13
CA ARG A 367 8.97 20.47 -0.53
C ARG A 367 7.64 20.86 0.10
N TYR A 368 6.79 21.51 -0.69
CA TYR A 368 5.47 21.91 -0.20
C TYR A 368 4.46 20.81 -0.44
N CYS A 369 3.73 20.44 0.61
CA CYS A 369 2.55 19.58 0.51
C CYS A 369 1.56 19.91 1.60
N ASP A 370 0.34 20.30 1.20
CA ASP A 370 -0.73 20.59 2.15
C ASP A 370 -1.33 19.29 2.69
N HIS A 371 -1.71 18.37 1.81
CA HIS A 371 -2.42 17.16 2.19
C HIS A 371 -1.81 15.91 1.54
N GLY A 372 -1.77 14.80 2.26
CA GLY A 372 -1.36 13.53 1.67
C GLY A 372 -2.51 12.92 0.87
N VAL A 373 -3.65 12.71 1.54
CA VAL A 373 -4.83 12.09 0.93
C VAL A 373 -6.08 12.91 1.21
N VAL A 374 -6.90 13.14 0.18
CA VAL A 374 -8.23 13.75 0.30
C VAL A 374 -9.27 12.85 -0.34
N VAL A 375 -10.25 12.41 0.45
CA VAL A 375 -11.35 11.54 0.02
C VAL A 375 -12.64 12.33 -0.03
N ASN A 376 -13.17 12.57 -1.22
CA ASN A 376 -14.45 13.27 -1.43
C ASN A 376 -15.59 12.32 -1.82
N GLY A 377 -15.29 11.17 -2.40
CA GLY A 377 -16.31 10.21 -2.83
C GLY A 377 -16.93 9.44 -1.66
N ASP A 378 -18.20 9.07 -1.82
CA ASP A 378 -18.95 8.31 -0.83
C ASP A 378 -18.62 6.81 -0.90
N HIS A 379 -18.82 6.10 0.21
CA HIS A 379 -18.61 4.65 0.30
C HIS A 379 -17.19 4.19 -0.11
N VAL A 380 -16.19 5.07 -0.01
CA VAL A 380 -14.79 4.71 -0.20
C VAL A 380 -14.34 3.84 0.96
N THR A 381 -13.56 2.79 0.66
CA THR A 381 -12.98 1.90 1.66
C THR A 381 -11.47 1.88 1.53
N SER A 382 -10.74 2.07 2.63
CA SER A 382 -9.29 1.93 2.67
C SER A 382 -8.82 0.79 3.57
N TYR A 383 -7.83 0.05 3.11
CA TYR A 383 -7.09 -1.00 3.84
C TYR A 383 -5.62 -0.63 3.85
N GLY A 384 -5.02 -0.45 5.03
CA GLY A 384 -3.60 -0.09 5.10
C GLY A 384 -3.31 1.28 4.48
N LEU A 385 -3.91 2.34 5.03
CA LEU A 385 -3.72 3.71 4.56
C LEU A 385 -2.65 4.43 5.38
N PHE A 386 -1.74 5.12 4.72
CA PHE A 386 -0.65 5.86 5.36
C PHE A 386 -0.56 7.27 4.79
N SER A 387 -0.46 8.28 5.65
CA SER A 387 -0.27 9.67 5.24
C SER A 387 0.59 10.43 6.23
N GLU A 388 1.72 10.99 5.78
CA GLU A 388 2.77 11.47 6.69
C GLU A 388 3.31 12.86 6.30
N HIS A 389 3.65 13.62 7.35
CA HIS A 389 4.47 14.85 7.36
C HIS A 389 3.99 16.04 6.52
N CYS A 390 2.73 16.04 6.09
CA CYS A 390 2.14 17.15 5.35
C CYS A 390 1.98 18.40 6.24
N GLN A 391 1.91 19.58 5.62
CA GLN A 391 1.88 20.88 6.29
C GLN A 391 0.47 21.33 6.70
N LYS A 392 -0.57 20.70 6.16
CA LYS A 392 -1.96 20.78 6.62
C LYS A 392 -2.44 19.38 6.97
N ASP A 393 -3.75 19.17 7.08
CA ASP A 393 -4.30 17.87 7.49
C ASP A 393 -3.76 16.73 6.62
N LEU A 394 -3.18 15.70 7.25
CA LEU A 394 -2.50 14.62 6.53
C LEU A 394 -3.51 13.79 5.73
N LEU A 395 -4.65 13.48 6.33
CA LEU A 395 -5.83 12.91 5.67
C LEU A 395 -7.04 13.80 5.91
N VAL A 396 -7.78 14.08 4.84
CA VAL A 396 -9.11 14.70 4.89
C VAL A 396 -10.14 13.76 4.28
N TRP A 397 -11.17 13.43 5.05
CA TRP A 397 -12.27 12.56 4.63
C TRP A 397 -13.59 13.33 4.64
N ASN A 398 -14.11 13.61 3.45
CA ASN A 398 -15.34 14.36 3.22
C ASN A 398 -16.53 13.48 2.85
N GLY A 399 -16.30 12.37 2.14
CA GLY A 399 -17.37 11.52 1.61
C GLY A 399 -18.07 10.68 2.68
N GLU A 400 -19.38 10.48 2.51
CA GLU A 400 -20.25 9.77 3.44
C GLU A 400 -20.07 8.26 3.38
N HIS A 401 -20.40 7.59 4.49
CA HIS A 401 -20.31 6.13 4.66
C HIS A 401 -18.93 5.56 4.35
N GLY A 402 -17.88 6.37 4.55
CA GLY A 402 -16.49 5.97 4.38
C GLY A 402 -16.04 4.95 5.42
N ARG A 403 -15.04 4.14 5.05
CA ARG A 403 -14.40 3.21 5.96
C ARG A 403 -12.88 3.21 5.81
N SER A 404 -12.17 3.37 6.91
CA SER A 404 -10.71 3.19 6.99
C SER A 404 -10.35 2.09 7.95
N VAL A 405 -9.80 1.00 7.42
CA VAL A 405 -9.31 -0.14 8.19
C VAL A 405 -7.79 -0.15 8.14
N PHE A 406 -7.18 0.05 9.30
CA PHE A 406 -5.79 0.43 9.46
C PHE A 406 -5.48 1.79 8.84
N PHE A 407 -5.12 2.75 9.69
CA PHE A 407 -4.50 3.99 9.28
C PHE A 407 -3.26 4.26 10.10
N GLN A 408 -2.23 4.80 9.47
CA GLN A 408 -1.07 5.35 10.15
C GLN A 408 -0.74 6.74 9.61
N SER A 409 -0.27 7.61 10.51
CA SER A 409 0.29 8.91 10.15
C SER A 409 1.34 9.37 11.14
N GLU A 410 2.24 10.23 10.66
CA GLU A 410 3.15 11.01 11.47
C GLU A 410 2.98 12.49 11.16
N MET A 411 2.74 13.31 12.18
CA MET A 411 2.75 14.77 12.05
C MET A 411 4.10 15.27 11.50
N ASN A 412 4.14 16.49 10.99
CA ASN A 412 5.38 17.07 10.45
C ASN A 412 6.44 17.28 11.55
N SER A 413 7.28 16.26 11.73
CA SER A 413 8.25 16.09 12.79
C SER A 413 9.56 16.86 12.58
N PHE A 414 9.79 17.31 11.33
CA PHE A 414 11.05 17.91 10.87
C PHE A 414 10.92 19.36 10.41
N ALA A 415 9.82 20.04 10.75
CA ALA A 415 9.66 21.48 10.55
C ALA A 415 10.76 22.24 11.29
N ARG A 416 11.81 22.62 10.56
CA ARG A 416 12.97 23.38 11.08
C ARG A 416 13.19 24.69 10.35
N GLU A 417 12.73 24.76 9.12
CA GLU A 417 12.98 25.87 8.22
C GLU A 417 11.77 26.81 8.18
N PRO A 418 11.96 28.12 7.95
CA PRO A 418 10.86 29.08 7.89
C PRO A 418 9.79 28.76 6.83
N TRP A 419 10.14 28.01 5.80
CA TRP A 419 9.21 27.59 4.75
C TRP A 419 8.44 26.30 5.11
N ASP A 420 8.87 25.58 6.16
CA ASP A 420 8.23 24.38 6.70
C ASP A 420 7.32 24.71 7.88
N ASP A 421 6.68 25.89 7.82
CA ASP A 421 5.84 26.46 8.87
C ASP A 421 4.50 25.71 8.93
N THR A 422 4.46 24.66 9.73
CA THR A 422 3.22 23.94 10.05
C THR A 422 2.59 24.63 11.27
N PRO A 423 1.30 25.02 11.20
CA PRO A 423 0.65 25.71 12.32
C PRO A 423 0.42 24.76 13.50
N ASN A 424 -0.31 25.23 14.52
CA ASN A 424 -0.68 24.41 15.67
C ASN A 424 -1.40 23.10 15.24
N TYR A 425 -1.17 22.03 15.99
CA TYR A 425 -1.83 20.74 15.76
C TYR A 425 -3.10 20.58 16.61
N GLY A 426 -4.10 19.90 16.07
CA GLY A 426 -5.39 19.62 16.72
C GLY A 426 -6.59 20.06 15.90
N GLU A 427 -7.77 20.05 16.51
CA GLU A 427 -9.07 20.28 15.86
C GLU A 427 -9.11 21.59 15.03
N ASN A 428 -8.66 22.69 15.64
CA ASN A 428 -8.60 24.03 15.03
C ASN A 428 -7.31 24.28 14.23
N GLY A 429 -6.49 23.26 14.05
CA GLY A 429 -5.18 23.32 13.40
C GLY A 429 -4.98 22.14 12.46
N VAL A 430 -3.76 21.58 12.43
CA VAL A 430 -3.46 20.39 11.61
C VAL A 430 -3.83 19.10 12.33
N SER A 431 -4.60 18.25 11.66
CA SER A 431 -5.01 16.93 12.13
C SER A 431 -4.39 15.81 11.28
N GLY A 432 -4.04 14.70 11.92
CA GLY A 432 -3.55 13.52 11.19
C GLY A 432 -4.66 12.81 10.43
N TYR A 433 -5.89 12.89 10.95
CA TYR A 433 -7.08 12.23 10.44
C TYR A 433 -8.30 13.14 10.63
N ARG A 434 -8.63 13.97 9.63
CA ARG A 434 -9.82 14.84 9.68
C ARG A 434 -11.00 14.19 8.97
N VAL A 435 -12.13 14.07 9.66
CA VAL A 435 -13.38 13.58 9.09
C VAL A 435 -14.42 14.69 9.14
N ASN A 436 -14.95 15.04 7.98
CA ASN A 436 -16.03 16.01 7.83
C ASN A 436 -17.39 15.34 7.56
N ALA A 437 -17.37 14.06 7.15
CA ALA A 437 -18.57 13.25 6.93
C ALA A 437 -19.33 12.96 8.24
N GLN A 438 -20.64 12.82 8.15
CA GLN A 438 -21.50 12.46 9.28
C GLN A 438 -21.43 10.96 9.60
N HIS A 439 -21.29 10.12 8.57
CA HIS A 439 -21.17 8.68 8.71
C HIS A 439 -19.80 8.19 8.27
N HIS A 440 -18.96 7.78 9.24
CA HIS A 440 -17.62 7.29 8.94
C HIS A 440 -17.16 6.22 9.92
N VAL A 441 -16.43 5.22 9.43
CA VAL A 441 -15.89 4.13 10.26
C VAL A 441 -14.37 4.12 10.20
N GLY A 442 -13.73 4.35 11.35
CA GLY A 442 -12.29 4.13 11.54
C GLY A 442 -12.00 2.90 12.39
N MET A 443 -11.05 2.06 11.97
CA MET A 443 -10.60 0.89 12.75
C MET A 443 -9.08 0.81 12.74
N GLY A 444 -8.46 0.80 13.93
CA GLY A 444 -7.00 0.78 14.08
C GLY A 444 -6.35 2.02 13.47
N ILE A 445 -6.61 3.18 14.07
CA ILE A 445 -6.10 4.48 13.61
C ILE A 445 -4.91 4.89 14.49
N GLY A 446 -3.72 4.98 13.89
CA GLY A 446 -2.49 5.46 14.52
C GLY A 446 -2.13 6.86 14.04
N VAL A 447 -1.99 7.80 14.96
CA VAL A 447 -1.52 9.16 14.68
C VAL A 447 -0.35 9.45 15.60
N TYR A 448 0.84 9.59 15.04
CA TYR A 448 2.07 9.80 15.79
C TYR A 448 2.55 11.23 15.66
N ALA A 449 3.21 11.71 16.70
CA ALA A 449 3.80 13.03 16.75
C ALA A 449 5.18 12.92 17.39
N TYR A 450 6.23 13.18 16.61
CA TYR A 450 7.62 13.15 17.06
C TYR A 450 8.30 14.46 16.70
N PHE A 451 8.24 15.47 17.55
CA PHE A 451 8.86 16.76 17.25
C PHE A 451 10.29 16.83 17.78
N LEU A 452 11.24 17.17 16.91
CA LEU A 452 12.63 17.38 17.31
C LEU A 452 12.84 18.73 18.01
N GLN A 453 11.95 19.70 17.79
CA GLN A 453 12.00 21.02 18.43
C GLN A 453 11.01 21.13 19.60
N PRO A 454 11.40 21.78 20.71
CA PRO A 454 10.50 22.06 21.83
C PRO A 454 9.44 23.11 21.44
N GLY A 455 8.34 23.17 22.19
CA GLY A 455 7.31 24.21 22.03
C GLY A 455 6.12 23.82 21.13
N ASN A 456 6.17 22.65 20.49
CA ASN A 456 5.03 22.12 19.75
C ASN A 456 3.93 21.63 20.71
N VAL A 457 2.72 22.13 20.53
CA VAL A 457 1.54 21.70 21.29
C VAL A 457 0.64 20.87 20.38
N VAL A 458 0.31 19.66 20.83
CA VAL A 458 -0.68 18.79 20.18
C VAL A 458 -1.85 18.61 21.13
N ALA A 459 -3.02 19.12 20.74
CA ALA A 459 -4.25 18.80 21.44
C ALA A 459 -4.69 17.37 21.10
N ALA A 460 -5.14 16.61 22.09
CA ALA A 460 -5.82 15.34 21.84
C ALA A 460 -7.12 15.60 21.08
N GLY A 461 -7.35 14.89 19.98
CA GLY A 461 -8.58 15.02 19.19
C GLY A 461 -9.80 14.48 19.93
N HIS A 462 -10.98 15.02 19.60
CA HIS A 462 -12.26 14.49 20.06
C HIS A 462 -12.66 13.26 19.23
N TRP A 463 -12.79 12.10 19.87
CA TRP A 463 -13.42 10.92 19.30
C TRP A 463 -14.85 10.85 19.84
N ALA A 464 -15.84 11.12 19.00
CA ALA A 464 -17.22 10.78 19.32
C ALA A 464 -17.46 9.32 18.93
N GLU A 465 -17.55 8.44 19.93
CA GLU A 465 -18.16 7.12 19.70
C GLU A 465 -19.66 7.34 19.50
N SER A 466 -20.17 7.08 18.29
CA SER A 466 -21.61 7.01 18.00
C SER A 466 -22.08 5.57 17.91
#